data_AF-A0A0K9P8X6-F1
#
_entry.id   AF-A0A0K9P8X6-F1
#
_cell.length_a   1.000
_cell.length_b   1.000
_cell.length_c   1.000
_cell.angle_alpha   90.00
_cell.angle_beta   90.00
_cell.angle_gamma   90.00
#
_symmetry.space_group_name_H-M   'P 1'
#
loop_
_entity.id
_entity.type
_entity.pdbx_description
1 polymer ?
#
loop_
_entity_poly.entity_id
_entity_poly.type
_entity_poly.pdbx_seq_one_letter_code
_entity_poly.pdbx_strand_id
1 'polypeptide(L)'
;MMALDWRNRDKEMVSHLLTNAHMPSDDIIKGFYLLLDLAPDAAVDHPYILRDLSQFIARAVVDEIITPAHFEEIEMRSSYKLGKSILELSLARYRATNSGQMMVKYWGACNSGWTELDIKDMKDNIMRLLKDYDMSGDFDEACRCMINIELPFCFYHEVVKKAIIYMMGNPHTRMWILLEKFVYTGVVDDTQMAKGFKRVEESIDDYSILISIPQANLMYRKYLN
;
A
#
# COMPACT_ATOMS: atom_id res chain seq x y z
N MET A 1 2.50 15.55 -15.23
CA MET A 1 1.14 15.12 -15.64
C MET A 1 0.98 13.62 -15.77
N MET A 2 1.96 12.87 -16.32
CA MET A 2 1.84 11.42 -16.50
C MET A 2 1.43 10.65 -15.23
N ALA A 3 1.86 11.09 -14.03
CA ALA A 3 1.49 10.46 -12.77
C ALA A 3 -0.01 10.56 -12.40
N LEU A 4 -0.76 11.52 -12.96
CA LEU A 4 -2.18 11.70 -12.65
C LEU A 4 -3.05 10.60 -13.27
N ASP A 5 -2.63 10.03 -14.40
CA ASP A 5 -3.30 8.89 -15.06
C ASP A 5 -2.93 7.54 -14.43
N TRP A 6 -1.91 7.52 -13.57
CA TRP A 6 -1.39 6.28 -13.03
C TRP A 6 -2.17 5.77 -11.82
N ARG A 7 -1.90 4.53 -11.43
CA ARG A 7 -2.57 3.90 -10.27
C ARG A 7 -2.17 4.63 -8.99
N ASN A 8 -3.00 4.55 -7.97
CA ASN A 8 -2.74 5.18 -6.66
C ASN A 8 -1.36 4.85 -6.06
N ARG A 9 -0.82 3.66 -6.34
CA ARG A 9 0.55 3.26 -6.01
C ARG A 9 1.60 4.19 -6.63
N ASP A 10 1.47 4.45 -7.92
CA ASP A 10 2.44 5.22 -8.67
C ASP A 10 2.40 6.68 -8.22
N LYS A 11 1.21 7.17 -7.85
CA LYS A 11 1.00 8.49 -7.24
C LYS A 11 1.70 8.62 -5.88
N GLU A 12 1.58 7.61 -5.02
CA GLU A 12 2.28 7.55 -3.74
C GLU A 12 3.80 7.52 -3.90
N MET A 13 4.30 6.76 -4.88
CA MET A 13 5.74 6.67 -5.14
C MET A 13 6.31 8.00 -5.66
N VAL A 14 5.54 8.72 -6.47
CA VAL A 14 5.89 10.09 -6.91
C VAL A 14 5.88 11.05 -5.73
N SER A 15 4.92 10.98 -4.82
CA SER A 15 4.93 11.77 -3.58
C SER A 15 6.17 11.51 -2.75
N HIS A 16 6.55 10.25 -2.52
CA HIS A 16 7.78 9.90 -1.82
C HIS A 16 9.06 10.35 -2.54
N LEU A 17 9.08 10.27 -3.87
CA LEU A 17 10.19 10.79 -4.66
C LEU A 17 10.33 12.30 -4.50
N LEU A 18 9.22 13.05 -4.47
CA LEU A 18 9.26 14.50 -4.26
C LEU A 18 9.78 14.86 -2.86
N THR A 19 9.40 14.11 -1.82
CA THR A 19 9.91 14.32 -0.45
C THR A 19 11.40 14.01 -0.35
N ASN A 20 11.88 12.99 -1.05
CA ASN A 20 13.29 12.57 -1.01
C ASN A 20 14.17 13.30 -2.03
N ALA A 21 13.59 13.87 -3.08
CA ALA A 21 14.31 14.68 -4.04
C ALA A 21 14.70 15.98 -3.35
N HIS A 22 15.99 16.17 -3.09
CA HIS A 22 16.55 17.37 -2.46
C HIS A 22 16.53 18.54 -3.46
N MET A 23 15.36 18.87 -3.99
CA MET A 23 15.17 19.97 -4.93
C MET A 23 14.90 21.28 -4.18
N PRO A 24 15.35 22.42 -4.72
CA PRO A 24 15.01 23.73 -4.16
C PRO A 24 13.49 23.94 -4.15
N SER A 25 12.95 24.46 -3.04
CA SER A 25 11.51 24.73 -2.90
C SER A 25 10.97 25.62 -4.02
N ASP A 26 11.76 26.56 -4.53
CA ASP A 26 11.38 27.45 -5.65
C ASP A 26 11.05 26.69 -6.94
N ASP A 27 11.79 25.61 -7.23
CA ASP A 27 11.57 24.81 -8.44
C ASP A 27 10.33 23.94 -8.30
N ILE A 28 10.07 23.45 -7.09
CA ILE A 28 8.87 22.67 -6.77
C ILE A 28 7.62 23.56 -6.86
N ILE A 29 7.69 24.79 -6.36
CA ILE A 29 6.60 25.78 -6.43
C ILE A 29 6.30 26.14 -7.90
N LYS A 30 7.33 26.41 -8.71
CA LYS A 30 7.16 26.63 -10.16
C LYS A 30 6.53 25.42 -10.84
N GLY A 31 6.92 24.20 -10.45
CA GLY A 31 6.33 22.97 -10.95
C GLY A 31 4.83 22.87 -10.66
N PHE A 32 4.41 23.16 -9.42
CA PHE A 32 2.99 23.17 -9.06
C PHE A 32 2.20 24.27 -9.78
N TYR A 33 2.79 25.45 -9.96
CA TYR A 33 2.19 26.52 -10.74
C TYR A 33 1.90 26.07 -12.19
N LEU A 34 2.90 25.50 -12.87
CA LEU A 34 2.74 24.97 -14.22
C LEU A 34 1.67 23.86 -14.29
N LEU A 35 1.59 23.00 -13.27
CA LEU A 35 0.56 21.96 -13.21
C LEU A 35 -0.85 22.54 -13.06
N LEU A 36 -1.01 23.63 -12.31
CA LEU A 36 -2.31 24.30 -12.14
C LEU A 36 -2.74 25.05 -13.40
N ASP A 37 -1.81 25.65 -14.13
CA ASP A 37 -2.09 26.32 -15.41
C ASP A 37 -2.48 25.32 -16.51
N LEU A 38 -1.87 24.13 -16.51
CA LEU A 38 -2.19 23.06 -17.45
C LEU A 38 -3.41 22.22 -17.02
N ALA A 39 -3.89 22.36 -15.78
CA ALA A 39 -4.98 21.55 -15.25
C ALA A 39 -6.27 21.59 -16.09
N PRO A 40 -6.69 22.71 -16.71
CA PRO A 40 -7.87 22.74 -17.58
C PRO A 40 -7.72 21.85 -18.81
N ASP A 41 -6.54 21.84 -19.42
CA ASP A 41 -6.27 21.01 -20.61
C ASP A 41 -6.21 19.53 -20.23
N ALA A 42 -5.57 19.21 -19.10
CA ALA A 42 -5.50 17.83 -18.62
C ALA A 42 -6.81 17.30 -18.01
N ALA A 43 -7.77 18.16 -17.68
CA ALA A 43 -9.09 17.73 -17.25
C ALA A 43 -9.87 17.02 -18.37
N VAL A 44 -9.49 17.24 -19.63
CA VAL A 44 -10.08 16.55 -20.79
C VAL A 44 -9.76 15.06 -20.75
N ASP A 45 -8.52 14.72 -20.41
CA ASP A 45 -8.04 13.34 -20.36
C ASP A 45 -8.27 12.70 -18.98
N HIS A 46 -8.23 13.49 -17.91
CA HIS A 46 -8.35 13.01 -16.53
C HIS A 46 -9.50 13.67 -15.75
N PRO A 47 -10.69 13.04 -15.68
CA PRO A 47 -11.87 13.64 -15.04
C PRO A 47 -11.73 13.81 -13.52
N TYR A 48 -10.73 13.16 -12.90
CA TYR A 48 -10.47 13.25 -11.45
C TYR A 48 -9.29 14.17 -11.10
N ILE A 49 -8.83 15.01 -12.04
CA ILE A 49 -7.66 15.87 -11.84
C ILE A 49 -7.80 16.82 -10.66
N LEU A 50 -9.02 17.31 -10.41
CA LEU A 50 -9.30 18.18 -9.27
C LEU A 50 -8.99 17.47 -7.94
N ARG A 51 -9.50 16.24 -7.80
CA ARG A 51 -9.26 15.42 -6.61
C ARG A 51 -7.78 15.12 -6.46
N ASP A 52 -7.15 14.64 -7.53
CA ASP A 52 -5.79 14.14 -7.47
C ASP A 52 -4.78 15.28 -7.28
N LEU A 53 -4.83 16.34 -8.08
CA LEU A 53 -3.88 17.44 -7.92
C LEU A 53 -4.03 18.13 -6.56
N SER A 54 -5.26 18.23 -6.03
CA SER A 54 -5.48 18.78 -4.68
C SER A 54 -4.80 17.95 -3.58
N GLN A 55 -4.74 16.64 -3.79
CA GLN A 55 -4.14 15.70 -2.87
C GLN A 55 -2.61 15.76 -2.92
N PHE A 56 -2.02 15.88 -4.11
CA PHE A 56 -0.57 16.05 -4.30
C PHE A 56 -0.08 17.31 -3.60
N ILE A 57 -0.79 18.43 -3.79
CA ILE A 57 -0.43 19.72 -3.19
C ILE A 57 -0.57 19.65 -1.67
N ALA A 58 -1.70 19.15 -1.15
CA ALA A 58 -1.87 18.99 0.29
C ALA A 58 -0.77 18.11 0.93
N ARG A 59 -0.34 17.05 0.24
CA ARG A 59 0.76 16.19 0.71
C ARG A 59 2.10 16.91 0.75
N ALA A 60 2.42 17.71 -0.28
CA ALA A 60 3.66 18.48 -0.31
C ALA A 60 3.77 19.47 0.86
N VAL A 61 2.64 19.92 1.39
CA VAL A 61 2.58 20.85 2.53
C VAL A 61 2.77 20.11 3.85
N VAL A 62 2.14 18.94 3.98
CA VAL A 62 2.32 18.04 5.14
C VAL A 62 3.76 17.53 5.23
N ASP A 63 4.39 17.26 4.10
CA ASP A 63 5.78 16.81 4.00
C ASP A 63 6.79 17.97 4.11
N GLU A 64 6.32 19.18 4.45
CA GLU A 64 7.13 20.40 4.61
C GLU A 64 7.97 20.79 3.37
N ILE A 65 7.60 20.27 2.20
CA ILE A 65 8.24 20.60 0.91
C ILE A 65 7.87 22.04 0.51
N ILE A 66 6.62 22.43 0.77
CA ILE A 66 6.08 23.77 0.52
C ILE A 66 5.39 24.31 1.78
N THR A 67 5.49 25.61 2.03
CA THR A 67 4.89 26.26 3.20
C THR A 67 3.47 26.76 2.90
N PRO A 68 2.62 26.95 3.94
CA PRO A 68 1.34 27.61 3.79
C PRO A 68 1.41 29.01 3.16
N ALA A 69 2.51 29.75 3.35
CA ALA A 69 2.71 31.05 2.73
C ALA A 69 2.86 30.96 1.20
N HIS A 70 3.41 29.85 0.69
CA HIS A 70 3.52 29.61 -0.75
C HIS A 70 2.15 29.37 -1.41
N PHE A 71 1.12 28.94 -0.66
CA PHE A 71 -0.23 28.82 -1.22
C PHE A 71 -0.80 30.17 -1.64
N GLU A 72 -0.64 31.20 -0.80
CA GLU A 72 -1.16 32.54 -1.09
C GLU A 72 -0.48 33.10 -2.35
N GLU A 73 0.81 32.82 -2.54
CA GLU A 73 1.54 33.22 -3.74
C GLU A 73 1.06 32.48 -5.00
N ILE A 74 0.82 31.16 -4.90
CA ILE A 74 0.32 30.36 -6.03
C ILE A 74 -1.13 30.74 -6.38
N GLU A 75 -1.98 30.99 -5.38
CA GLU A 75 -3.37 31.39 -5.55
C GLU A 75 -3.48 32.73 -6.27
N MET A 76 -2.68 33.71 -5.86
CA MET A 76 -2.66 35.06 -6.45
C MET A 76 -2.23 35.05 -7.92
N ARG A 77 -1.39 34.10 -8.33
CA ARG A 77 -0.89 33.96 -9.71
C ARG A 77 -1.77 33.08 -10.60
N SER A 78 -2.65 32.25 -10.03
CA SER A 78 -3.50 31.36 -10.83
C SER A 78 -4.63 32.15 -11.52
N SER A 79 -4.66 32.10 -12.85
CA SER A 79 -5.67 32.81 -13.66
C SER A 79 -6.96 32.01 -13.85
N TYR A 80 -6.91 30.69 -13.69
CA TYR A 80 -8.01 29.77 -14.01
C TYR A 80 -8.84 29.36 -12.80
N LYS A 81 -10.17 29.31 -12.98
CA LYS A 81 -11.12 28.88 -11.92
C LYS A 81 -10.81 27.49 -11.37
N LEU A 82 -10.41 26.55 -12.24
CA LEU A 82 -10.08 25.18 -11.85
C LEU A 82 -8.84 25.13 -10.94
N GLY A 83 -7.80 25.91 -11.26
CA GLY A 83 -6.60 26.01 -10.42
C GLY A 83 -6.93 26.52 -9.01
N LYS A 84 -7.79 27.54 -8.90
CA LYS A 84 -8.28 28.04 -7.61
C LYS A 84 -9.04 26.98 -6.81
N SER A 85 -9.98 26.27 -7.45
CA SER A 85 -10.72 25.19 -6.79
C SER A 85 -9.81 24.05 -6.30
N ILE A 86 -8.73 23.75 -7.03
CA ILE A 86 -7.74 22.76 -6.62
C ILE A 86 -6.98 23.23 -5.37
N LEU A 87 -6.57 24.50 -5.32
CA LEU A 87 -5.88 25.09 -4.16
C LEU A 87 -6.79 25.14 -2.93
N GLU A 88 -8.04 25.58 -3.10
CA GLU A 88 -9.05 25.61 -2.03
C GLU A 88 -9.26 24.22 -1.42
N LEU A 89 -9.42 23.19 -2.27
CA LEU A 89 -9.57 21.82 -1.81
C LEU A 89 -8.30 21.29 -1.13
N SER A 90 -7.11 21.68 -1.62
CA SER A 90 -5.83 21.31 -1.00
C SER A 90 -5.71 21.88 0.41
N LEU A 91 -6.05 23.15 0.59
CA LEU A 91 -6.04 23.82 1.90
C LEU A 91 -7.05 23.21 2.86
N ALA A 92 -8.26 22.87 2.39
CA ALA A 92 -9.25 22.18 3.19
C ALA A 92 -8.73 20.82 3.69
N ARG A 93 -8.06 20.05 2.81
CA ARG A 93 -7.43 18.75 3.14
C ARG A 93 -6.28 18.89 4.14
N TYR A 94 -5.41 19.89 3.94
CA TYR A 94 -4.33 20.20 4.87
C TYR A 94 -4.87 20.57 6.26
N ARG A 95 -5.86 21.47 6.34
CA ARG A 95 -6.47 21.92 7.60
C ARG A 95 -7.13 20.77 8.37
N ALA A 96 -7.86 19.89 7.66
CA ALA A 96 -8.46 18.70 8.26
C ALA A 96 -7.42 17.78 8.93
N THR A 97 -6.19 17.76 8.39
CA THR A 97 -5.09 16.96 8.91
C THR A 97 -4.46 17.56 10.17
N ASN A 98 -4.42 18.89 10.28
CA ASN A 98 -3.85 19.60 11.43
C ASN A 98 -4.76 19.58 12.68
N SER A 99 -6.04 19.23 12.53
CA SER A 99 -7.05 19.17 13.60
C SER A 99 -7.09 17.85 14.41
N GLY A 100 -6.02 17.05 14.39
CA GLY A 100 -5.91 15.83 15.20
C GLY A 100 -6.58 14.57 14.62
N GLN A 101 -7.13 14.66 13.40
CA GLN A 101 -7.52 13.49 12.60
C GLN A 101 -6.30 12.98 11.84
N MET A 102 -5.44 12.24 12.53
CA MET A 102 -4.25 11.62 11.96
C MET A 102 -4.61 10.68 10.79
N MET A 103 -4.06 11.01 9.62
CA MET A 103 -3.50 10.05 8.65
C MET A 103 -4.44 9.05 7.97
N VAL A 104 -5.49 9.50 7.28
CA VAL A 104 -6.04 8.67 6.19
C VAL A 104 -5.32 9.01 4.89
N LYS A 105 -4.19 8.32 4.69
CA LYS A 105 -3.49 7.96 3.43
C LYS A 105 -3.98 8.71 2.19
N TYR A 106 -3.14 9.62 1.72
CA TYR A 106 -3.53 10.62 0.75
C TYR A 106 -3.94 10.02 -0.62
N TRP A 107 -3.28 8.95 -1.07
CA TRP A 107 -3.62 8.29 -2.34
C TRP A 107 -4.43 6.99 -2.20
N GLY A 108 -4.76 6.58 -0.99
CA GLY A 108 -5.20 5.22 -0.72
C GLY A 108 -4.02 4.25 -0.56
N ALA A 109 -4.21 3.26 0.30
CA ALA A 109 -3.18 2.40 0.87
C ALA A 109 -2.30 1.66 -0.15
N CYS A 110 -1.09 2.15 -0.41
CA CYS A 110 0.02 1.34 -0.97
C CYS A 110 1.39 1.66 -0.35
N ASN A 111 1.37 2.06 0.92
CA ASN A 111 2.25 1.57 1.99
C ASN A 111 1.34 1.57 3.22
N SER A 112 0.95 0.38 3.63
CA SER A 112 -0.30 0.14 4.33
C SER A 112 -0.30 0.81 5.72
N GLY A 113 -0.82 2.02 5.82
CA GLY A 113 -1.16 2.72 7.08
C GLY A 113 -2.22 1.98 7.90
N TRP A 114 -1.84 0.81 8.33
CA TRP A 114 -2.27 0.25 9.56
C TRP A 114 -1.39 0.94 10.63
N THR A 115 -1.99 1.51 11.68
CA THR A 115 -1.25 1.70 12.95
C THR A 115 -0.67 0.35 13.42
N GLU A 116 0.25 0.34 14.39
CA GLU A 116 0.74 -0.93 14.96
C GLU A 116 -0.42 -1.83 15.44
N LEU A 117 -1.50 -1.20 15.93
CA LEU A 117 -2.74 -1.86 16.33
C LEU A 117 -3.47 -2.49 15.13
N ASP A 118 -3.61 -1.74 14.04
CA ASP A 118 -4.18 -2.21 12.80
C ASP A 118 -3.34 -3.38 12.20
N ILE A 119 -1.99 -3.32 12.22
CA ILE A 119 -1.14 -4.40 11.68
C ILE A 119 -1.34 -5.67 12.51
N LYS A 120 -1.48 -5.49 13.82
CA LYS A 120 -1.76 -6.58 14.75
C LYS A 120 -3.14 -7.18 14.48
N ASP A 121 -4.17 -6.35 14.35
CA ASP A 121 -5.52 -6.80 14.03
C ASP A 121 -5.58 -7.50 12.67
N MET A 122 -4.82 -7.02 11.68
CA MET A 122 -4.66 -7.71 10.40
C MET A 122 -4.01 -9.08 10.56
N LYS A 123 -2.90 -9.16 11.31
CA LYS A 123 -2.20 -10.43 11.56
C LYS A 123 -3.08 -11.41 12.34
N ASP A 124 -3.89 -10.91 13.26
CA ASP A 124 -4.84 -11.71 14.04
C ASP A 124 -6.00 -12.19 13.16
N ASN A 125 -6.50 -11.35 12.25
CA ASN A 125 -7.48 -11.73 11.24
C ASN A 125 -6.95 -12.76 10.24
N ILE A 126 -5.70 -12.61 9.78
CA ILE A 126 -5.01 -13.62 8.96
C ILE A 126 -4.91 -14.94 9.73
N MET A 127 -4.51 -14.90 11.01
CA MET A 127 -4.39 -16.09 11.83
C MET A 127 -5.75 -16.78 12.05
N ARG A 128 -6.82 -16.00 12.22
CA ARG A 128 -8.19 -16.50 12.34
C ARG A 128 -8.63 -17.18 11.04
N LEU A 129 -8.41 -16.54 9.89
CA LEU A 129 -8.66 -17.12 8.57
C LEU A 129 -7.98 -18.48 8.40
N LEU A 130 -6.70 -18.58 8.76
CA LEU A 130 -5.95 -19.83 8.65
C LEU A 130 -6.55 -20.92 9.55
N LYS A 131 -6.89 -20.61 10.81
CA LYS A 131 -7.55 -21.57 11.70
C LYS A 131 -8.92 -22.01 11.17
N ASP A 132 -9.70 -21.07 10.66
CA ASP A 132 -11.02 -21.35 10.09
C ASP A 132 -10.90 -22.26 8.86
N TYR A 133 -9.86 -22.05 8.03
CA TYR A 133 -9.54 -22.95 6.92
C TYR A 133 -9.12 -24.35 7.40
N ASP A 134 -8.34 -24.48 8.46
CA ASP A 134 -7.92 -25.79 8.98
C ASP A 134 -9.13 -26.63 9.44
N MET A 135 -10.12 -25.97 10.05
CA MET A 135 -11.35 -26.59 10.52
C MET A 135 -12.35 -26.88 9.39
N SER A 136 -12.52 -25.95 8.44
CA SER A 136 -13.52 -26.06 7.37
C SER A 136 -13.02 -26.79 6.13
N GLY A 137 -11.75 -26.60 5.76
CA GLY A 137 -11.17 -27.02 4.49
C GLY A 137 -11.68 -26.25 3.27
N ASP A 138 -12.46 -25.17 3.46
CA ASP A 138 -13.10 -24.41 2.38
C ASP A 138 -12.15 -23.34 1.80
N PHE A 139 -11.71 -23.56 0.57
CA PHE A 139 -10.79 -22.66 -0.12
C PHE A 139 -11.47 -21.38 -0.61
N ASP A 140 -12.73 -21.47 -1.03
CA ASP A 140 -13.45 -20.31 -1.56
C ASP A 140 -13.77 -19.34 -0.43
N GLU A 141 -14.09 -19.87 0.76
CA GLU A 141 -14.29 -19.06 1.95
C GLU A 141 -12.99 -18.41 2.44
N ALA A 142 -11.86 -19.12 2.38
CA ALA A 142 -10.55 -18.51 2.65
C ALA A 142 -10.25 -17.35 1.68
N CYS A 143 -10.55 -17.51 0.38
CA CYS A 143 -10.37 -16.43 -0.60
C CYS A 143 -11.30 -15.23 -0.35
N ARG A 144 -12.57 -15.49 0.01
CA ARG A 144 -13.52 -14.42 0.39
C ARG A 144 -13.06 -13.68 1.64
N CYS A 145 -12.60 -14.40 2.65
CA CYS A 145 -12.05 -13.79 3.86
C CYS A 145 -10.83 -12.92 3.54
N MET A 146 -9.94 -13.33 2.61
CA MET A 146 -8.82 -12.48 2.17
C MET A 146 -9.29 -11.18 1.52
N ILE A 147 -10.35 -11.23 0.71
CA ILE A 147 -10.96 -10.04 0.08
C ILE A 147 -11.61 -9.13 1.14
N ASN A 148 -12.32 -9.73 2.11
CA ASN A 148 -13.00 -9.00 3.19
C ASN A 148 -12.04 -8.32 4.18
N ILE A 149 -10.82 -8.84 4.34
CA ILE A 149 -9.77 -8.20 5.16
C ILE A 149 -9.14 -7.01 4.39
N GLU A 150 -9.56 -6.76 3.14
CA GLU A 150 -9.00 -5.74 2.24
C GLU A 150 -7.47 -5.87 2.10
N LEU A 151 -6.98 -7.12 2.13
CA LEU A 151 -5.54 -7.40 2.10
C LEU A 151 -4.92 -6.87 0.81
N PRO A 152 -3.96 -5.94 0.89
CA PRO A 152 -3.22 -5.51 -0.28
C PRO A 152 -2.46 -6.72 -0.84
N PHE A 153 -2.43 -6.88 -2.17
CA PHE A 153 -1.63 -7.93 -2.84
C PHE A 153 -0.15 -7.96 -2.41
N CYS A 154 0.38 -6.83 -1.95
CA CYS A 154 1.74 -6.73 -1.42
C CYS A 154 1.95 -7.37 -0.05
N PHE A 155 0.88 -7.80 0.65
CA PHE A 155 0.89 -8.42 1.98
C PHE A 155 0.59 -9.93 1.98
N TYR A 156 0.48 -10.54 0.79
CA TYR A 156 0.17 -11.96 0.67
C TYR A 156 1.32 -12.83 1.21
N HIS A 157 2.56 -12.31 1.17
CA HIS A 157 3.70 -12.91 1.86
C HIS A 157 3.51 -13.07 3.39
N GLU A 158 2.69 -12.26 4.05
CA GLU A 158 2.38 -12.42 5.49
C GLU A 158 1.42 -13.60 5.73
N VAL A 159 0.47 -13.83 4.82
CA VAL A 159 -0.40 -15.03 4.85
C VAL A 159 0.45 -16.29 4.70
N VAL A 160 1.39 -16.28 3.75
CA VAL A 160 2.36 -17.38 3.53
C VAL A 160 3.21 -17.60 4.78
N LYS A 161 3.79 -16.54 5.35
CA LYS A 161 4.59 -16.62 6.58
C LYS A 161 3.80 -17.26 7.73
N LYS A 162 2.59 -16.77 8.00
CA LYS A 162 1.75 -17.23 9.11
C LYS A 162 1.30 -18.68 8.92
N ALA A 163 0.98 -19.09 7.68
CA ALA A 163 0.61 -20.47 7.36
C ALA A 163 1.77 -21.45 7.64
N ILE A 164 3.00 -21.07 7.27
CA ILE A 164 4.18 -21.88 7.51
C ILE A 164 4.47 -21.99 9.01
N ILE A 165 4.44 -20.88 9.75
CA ILE A 165 4.63 -20.88 11.21
C ILE A 165 3.54 -21.72 11.90
N TYR A 166 2.30 -21.65 11.43
CA TYR A 166 1.20 -22.45 11.97
C TYR A 166 1.42 -23.96 11.77
N MET A 167 1.90 -24.34 10.58
CA MET A 167 2.24 -25.72 10.23
C MET A 167 3.45 -26.25 11.03
N MET A 168 4.41 -25.39 11.38
CA MET A 168 5.52 -25.77 12.28
C MET A 168 5.05 -26.14 13.69
N GLY A 169 4.05 -25.43 14.21
CA GLY A 169 3.42 -25.79 15.48
C GLY A 169 2.46 -26.98 15.38
N ASN A 170 1.92 -27.25 14.18
CA ASN A 170 0.88 -28.25 13.93
C ASN A 170 1.16 -28.99 12.61
N PRO A 171 1.96 -30.07 12.64
CA PRO A 171 2.42 -30.76 11.43
C PRO A 171 1.31 -31.50 10.66
N HIS A 172 0.13 -31.72 11.25
CA HIS A 172 -1.01 -32.39 10.63
C HIS A 172 -2.05 -31.44 10.00
N THR A 173 -1.70 -30.19 9.78
CA THR A 173 -2.62 -29.16 9.26
C THR A 173 -2.85 -29.26 7.76
N ARG A 174 -3.95 -28.67 7.30
CA ARG A 174 -4.31 -28.57 5.88
C ARG A 174 -3.64 -27.38 5.17
N MET A 175 -2.77 -26.64 5.87
CA MET A 175 -2.12 -25.42 5.36
C MET A 175 -1.32 -25.65 4.08
N TRP A 176 -0.74 -26.84 3.92
CA TRP A 176 -0.01 -27.17 2.70
C TRP A 176 -0.93 -27.18 1.47
N ILE A 177 -2.17 -27.67 1.60
CA ILE A 177 -3.18 -27.69 0.53
C ILE A 177 -3.56 -26.26 0.17
N LEU A 178 -3.68 -25.38 1.16
CA LEU A 178 -3.99 -23.97 0.96
C LEU A 178 -2.90 -23.27 0.13
N LEU A 179 -1.64 -23.45 0.52
CA LEU A 179 -0.50 -22.84 -0.19
C LEU A 179 -0.35 -23.37 -1.62
N GLU A 180 -0.54 -24.68 -1.82
CA GLU A 180 -0.53 -25.28 -3.17
C GLU A 180 -1.66 -24.71 -4.03
N LYS A 181 -2.88 -24.61 -3.49
CA LYS A 181 -4.00 -24.00 -4.20
C LYS A 181 -3.77 -22.53 -4.52
N PHE A 182 -3.15 -21.77 -3.63
CA PHE A 182 -2.81 -20.37 -3.90
C PHE A 182 -1.86 -20.19 -5.08
N VAL A 183 -0.89 -21.09 -5.24
CA VAL A 183 0.02 -21.10 -6.39
C VAL A 183 -0.73 -21.53 -7.65
N TYR A 184 -1.47 -22.64 -7.58
CA TYR A 184 -2.18 -23.19 -8.74
C TYR A 184 -3.24 -22.23 -9.30
N THR A 185 -3.92 -21.50 -8.43
CA THR A 185 -4.94 -20.51 -8.80
C THR A 185 -4.37 -19.13 -9.12
N GLY A 186 -3.07 -18.91 -8.90
CA GLY A 186 -2.42 -17.62 -9.11
C GLY A 186 -2.88 -16.51 -8.15
N VAL A 187 -3.55 -16.86 -7.05
CA VAL A 187 -3.96 -15.90 -6.01
C VAL A 187 -2.72 -15.29 -5.35
N VAL A 188 -1.68 -16.10 -5.12
CA VAL A 188 -0.39 -15.64 -4.60
C VAL A 188 0.65 -15.78 -5.70
N ASP A 189 1.20 -14.65 -6.14
CA ASP A 189 2.31 -14.61 -7.09
C ASP A 189 3.59 -15.22 -6.51
N ASP A 190 4.42 -15.81 -7.37
CA ASP A 190 5.68 -16.47 -6.98
C ASP A 190 6.61 -15.53 -6.21
N THR A 191 6.60 -14.23 -6.52
CA THR A 191 7.37 -13.20 -5.80
C THR A 191 6.91 -13.03 -4.35
N GLN A 192 5.59 -13.09 -4.10
CA GLN A 192 5.03 -13.01 -2.74
C GLN A 192 5.28 -14.32 -1.98
N MET A 193 5.24 -15.46 -2.68
CA MET A 193 5.56 -16.76 -2.10
C MET A 193 7.01 -16.80 -1.60
N ALA A 194 7.97 -16.47 -2.46
CA ALA A 194 9.39 -16.41 -2.11
C ALA A 194 9.67 -15.42 -0.96
N LYS A 195 9.04 -14.24 -0.99
CA LYS A 195 9.14 -13.25 0.09
C LYS A 195 8.58 -13.77 1.42
N GLY A 196 7.51 -14.57 1.38
CA GLY A 196 6.92 -15.20 2.55
C GLY A 196 7.88 -16.19 3.21
N PHE A 197 8.48 -17.09 2.42
CA PHE A 197 9.49 -18.03 2.92
C PHE A 197 10.74 -17.32 3.46
N LYS A 198 11.24 -16.28 2.77
CA LYS A 198 12.39 -15.50 3.24
C LYS A 198 12.13 -14.84 4.60
N ARG A 199 10.91 -14.30 4.80
CA ARG A 199 10.46 -13.70 6.06
C ARG A 199 10.28 -14.71 7.19
N VAL A 200 10.11 -15.99 6.88
CA VAL A 200 10.06 -17.10 7.83
C VAL A 200 11.48 -17.42 8.29
N GLU A 201 12.41 -17.56 7.35
CA GLU A 201 13.86 -17.75 7.61
C GLU A 201 14.43 -16.64 8.49
N GLU A 202 14.11 -15.38 8.20
CA GLU A 202 14.51 -14.22 9.02
C GLU A 202 13.90 -14.21 10.43
N SER A 203 12.90 -15.05 10.72
CA SER A 203 12.14 -15.02 11.98
C SER A 203 12.31 -16.24 12.88
N ILE A 204 13.02 -17.27 12.43
CA ILE A 204 13.22 -18.52 13.18
C ILE A 204 14.71 -18.71 13.42
N ASP A 205 15.11 -18.89 14.68
CA ASP A 205 16.49 -19.15 15.06
C ASP A 205 16.93 -20.59 14.74
N ASP A 206 15.99 -21.55 14.76
CA ASP A 206 16.23 -22.96 14.45
C ASP A 206 15.60 -23.39 13.13
N TYR A 207 16.38 -23.24 12.05
CA TYR A 207 16.02 -23.57 10.69
C TYR A 207 15.68 -25.08 10.48
N SER A 208 16.12 -25.93 11.41
CA SER A 208 15.91 -27.39 11.37
C SER A 208 14.43 -27.79 11.41
N ILE A 209 13.58 -26.95 12.02
CA ILE A 209 12.13 -27.20 12.18
C ILE A 209 11.39 -26.99 10.85
N LEU A 210 11.88 -26.11 9.97
CA LEU A 210 11.30 -25.93 8.64
C LEU A 210 11.62 -27.12 7.72
N ILE A 211 12.87 -27.60 7.80
CA ILE A 211 13.39 -28.73 7.02
C ILE A 211 12.71 -30.05 7.40
N SER A 212 12.29 -30.19 8.67
CA SER A 212 11.66 -31.41 9.19
C SER A 212 10.24 -31.64 8.68
N ILE A 213 9.60 -30.63 8.08
CA ILE A 213 8.32 -30.76 7.37
C ILE A 213 8.61 -31.06 5.89
N PRO A 214 8.36 -32.29 5.40
CA PRO A 214 8.73 -32.69 4.04
C PRO A 214 8.12 -31.79 2.95
N GLN A 215 6.87 -31.38 3.13
CA GLN A 215 6.13 -30.55 2.18
C GLN A 215 6.65 -29.10 2.16
N ALA A 216 6.99 -28.53 3.32
CA ALA A 216 7.53 -27.18 3.41
C ALA A 216 8.94 -27.10 2.81
N ASN A 217 9.76 -28.13 3.03
CA ASN A 217 11.11 -28.24 2.46
C ASN A 217 11.09 -28.29 0.91
N LEU A 218 10.11 -29.00 0.32
CA LEU A 218 9.98 -29.08 -1.14
C LEU A 218 9.70 -27.70 -1.77
N MET A 219 8.79 -26.92 -1.18
CA MET A 219 8.46 -25.58 -1.66
C MET A 219 9.57 -24.58 -1.34
N TYR A 220 10.22 -24.68 -0.19
CA TYR A 220 11.40 -23.88 0.14
C TYR A 220 12.47 -24.04 -0.95
N ARG A 221 12.80 -25.29 -1.32
CA ARG A 221 13.74 -25.57 -2.42
C ARG A 221 13.26 -25.08 -3.79
N LYS A 222 11.96 -24.94 -4.02
CA LYS A 222 11.41 -24.43 -5.28
C LYS A 222 11.49 -22.92 -5.39
N TYR A 223 11.31 -22.21 -4.27
CA TYR A 223 11.13 -20.75 -4.25
C TYR A 223 12.35 -19.97 -3.77
N LEU A 224 13.30 -20.61 -3.10
CA LEU A 224 14.47 -19.95 -2.52
C LEU A 224 15.82 -20.56 -2.92
N ASN A 225 15.85 -21.64 -3.70
CA ASN A 225 17.06 -22.16 -4.35
C ASN A 225 17.03 -21.90 -5.86
#